data_AF-A0A497DXQ5-F1
#
_entry.id   AF-A0A497DXQ5-F1
#
_cell.length_a   1.000
_cell.length_b   1.000
_cell.length_c   1.000
_cell.angle_alpha   90.00
_cell.angle_beta   90.00
_cell.angle_gamma   90.00
#
_symmetry.space_group_name_H-M   'P 1'
#
loop_
_entity.id
_entity.type
_entity.pdbx_description
1 polymer ?
#
loop_
_entity_poly.entity_id
_entity_poly.type
_entity_poly.pdbx_seq_one_letter_code
_entity_poly.pdbx_strand_id
1 'polypeptide(L)'
;MGVATSFKTQFLIYRKHNLLKFTLAIIFIFLILVSFLIFYSESIPSSLSFLSLMRGYENCFNFSMSVTLSVNKILIFFIILIACTSISDEIQKGTLKIVLTKRIKREELVVSKYLFLMIFFFTLLFIIFMVSLILGAILFGISDITEKGYLLHSVNSLFLNSFLSIILMFLPLTALISLCLFLSVIF
;
A
#
# COMPACT_ATOMS: atom_id res chain seq x y z
N MET A 1 7.17 -38.57 -21.75
CA MET A 1 6.30 -37.38 -21.96
C MET A 1 5.96 -36.59 -20.68
N GLY A 2 5.97 -37.19 -19.47
CA GLY A 2 5.52 -36.54 -18.22
C GLY A 2 6.50 -35.58 -17.52
N VAL A 3 7.79 -35.58 -17.86
CA VAL A 3 8.80 -34.73 -17.20
C VAL A 3 8.80 -33.29 -17.75
N ALA A 4 8.50 -33.12 -19.05
CA ALA A 4 8.52 -31.82 -19.71
C ALA A 4 7.33 -30.90 -19.33
N THR A 5 6.19 -31.47 -18.95
CA THR A 5 5.00 -30.71 -18.52
C THR A 5 5.11 -30.25 -17.06
N SER A 6 5.77 -31.03 -16.21
CA SER A 6 6.10 -30.65 -14.83
C SER A 6 7.08 -29.47 -14.75
N PHE A 7 8.11 -29.47 -15.60
CA PHE A 7 9.09 -28.39 -15.62
C PHE A 7 8.50 -27.05 -16.09
N LYS A 8 7.61 -27.08 -17.10
CA LYS A 8 6.98 -25.87 -17.67
C LYS A 8 6.00 -25.21 -16.69
N THR A 9 5.32 -26.01 -15.87
CA THR A 9 4.40 -25.53 -14.84
C THR A 9 5.13 -24.93 -13.65
N GLN A 10 6.24 -25.53 -13.19
CA GLN A 10 7.10 -24.94 -12.16
C GLN A 10 7.77 -23.63 -12.63
N PHE A 11 8.20 -23.55 -13.88
CA PHE A 11 8.84 -22.33 -14.44
C PHE A 11 7.85 -21.15 -14.56
N LEU A 12 6.59 -21.40 -14.90
CA LEU A 12 5.55 -20.36 -14.96
C LEU A 12 5.17 -19.83 -13.56
N ILE A 13 5.18 -20.69 -12.55
CA ILE A 13 4.93 -20.31 -11.14
C ILE A 13 6.11 -19.47 -10.62
N TYR A 14 7.35 -19.85 -10.94
CA TYR A 14 8.54 -19.10 -10.53
C TYR A 14 8.64 -17.73 -11.21
N ARG A 15 8.25 -17.63 -12.49
CA ARG A 15 8.22 -16.37 -13.24
C ARG A 15 7.18 -15.38 -12.68
N LYS A 16 6.01 -15.86 -12.25
CA LYS A 16 4.95 -15.02 -11.65
C LYS A 16 5.38 -14.48 -10.27
N HIS A 17 6.04 -15.28 -9.44
CA HIS A 17 6.54 -14.83 -8.13
C HIS A 17 7.69 -13.82 -8.22
N ASN A 18 8.61 -13.97 -9.18
CA ASN A 18 9.67 -12.97 -9.36
C ASN A 18 9.15 -11.65 -9.96
N LEU A 19 8.13 -11.67 -10.82
CA LEU A 19 7.47 -10.45 -11.31
C LEU A 19 6.69 -9.72 -10.21
N LEU A 20 6.06 -10.46 -9.29
CA LEU A 20 5.32 -9.88 -8.16
C LEU A 20 6.29 -9.27 -7.12
N LYS A 21 7.43 -9.92 -6.85
CA LYS A 21 8.51 -9.34 -6.02
C LYS A 21 9.13 -8.10 -6.66
N PHE A 22 9.31 -8.10 -7.99
CA PHE A 22 9.89 -6.99 -8.73
C PHE A 22 8.96 -5.76 -8.78
N THR A 23 7.65 -5.98 -8.98
CA THR A 23 6.65 -4.89 -8.91
C THR A 23 6.55 -4.30 -7.51
N LEU A 24 6.56 -5.13 -6.46
CA LEU A 24 6.64 -4.67 -5.07
C LEU A 24 7.90 -3.86 -4.77
N ALA A 25 9.07 -4.28 -5.27
CA ALA A 25 10.33 -3.57 -5.08
C ALA A 25 10.35 -2.21 -5.79
N ILE A 26 9.79 -2.11 -7.00
CA ILE A 26 9.66 -0.85 -7.73
C ILE A 26 8.73 0.12 -6.99
N ILE A 27 7.60 -0.37 -6.47
CA ILE A 27 6.68 0.42 -5.66
C ILE A 27 7.39 0.92 -4.40
N PHE A 28 8.20 0.07 -3.75
CA PHE A 28 8.97 0.42 -2.56
C PHE A 28 10.04 1.49 -2.83
N ILE A 29 10.77 1.40 -3.94
CA ILE A 29 11.76 2.40 -4.36
C ILE A 29 11.09 3.72 -4.76
N PHE A 30 9.98 3.64 -5.49
CA PHE A 30 9.17 4.81 -5.85
C PHE A 30 8.61 5.51 -4.61
N LEU A 31 8.25 4.76 -3.58
CA LEU A 31 7.79 5.30 -2.30
C LEU A 31 8.87 6.04 -1.52
N ILE A 32 10.09 5.51 -1.50
CA ILE A 32 11.25 6.21 -0.93
C ILE A 32 11.48 7.53 -1.67
N LEU A 33 11.36 7.53 -2.99
CA LEU A 33 11.44 8.72 -3.82
C LEU A 33 10.31 9.73 -3.56
N VAL A 34 9.08 9.28 -3.35
CA VAL A 34 7.94 10.15 -3.04
C VAL A 34 8.07 10.76 -1.65
N SER A 35 8.50 10.00 -0.64
CA SER A 35 8.85 10.56 0.68
C SER A 35 9.94 11.62 0.57
N PHE A 36 10.94 11.39 -0.28
CA PHE A 36 12.01 12.34 -0.53
C PHE A 36 11.53 13.60 -1.29
N LEU A 37 10.58 13.46 -2.22
CA LEU A 37 9.96 14.57 -2.94
C LEU A 37 9.03 15.41 -2.05
N ILE A 38 8.29 14.79 -1.13
CA ILE A 38 7.44 15.52 -0.16
C ILE A 38 8.30 16.32 0.80
N PHE A 39 9.42 15.73 1.25
CA PHE A 39 10.44 16.47 1.99
C PHE A 39 10.90 17.69 1.20
N TYR A 40 11.11 17.56 -0.13
CA TYR A 40 11.51 18.66 -1.02
C TYR A 40 10.40 19.70 -1.30
N SER A 41 9.13 19.29 -1.42
CA SER A 41 8.03 20.21 -1.77
C SER A 41 7.60 21.11 -0.61
N GLU A 42 7.62 20.59 0.62
CA GLU A 42 7.37 21.38 1.83
C GLU A 42 8.59 22.24 2.21
N SER A 43 9.74 21.98 1.58
CA SER A 43 10.93 22.79 1.74
C SER A 43 11.04 24.01 0.80
N ILE A 44 9.91 24.46 0.25
CA ILE A 44 9.81 25.75 -0.44
C ILE A 44 9.01 26.75 0.41
N PRO A 45 9.54 27.28 1.53
CA PRO A 45 9.12 28.57 2.02
C PRO A 45 9.84 29.65 1.20
N SER A 46 9.13 30.74 0.91
CA SER A 46 9.63 32.02 0.38
C SER A 46 10.60 32.74 1.34
N SER A 47 11.43 31.99 2.09
CA SER A 47 12.57 32.46 2.86
C SER A 47 13.57 31.32 3.02
N LEU A 48 14.74 31.52 2.44
CA LEU A 48 15.83 30.56 2.20
C LEU A 48 16.57 30.14 3.49
N SER A 49 15.89 29.49 4.44
CA SER A 49 16.54 29.00 5.68
C SER A 49 16.32 27.50 5.90
N PHE A 50 17.44 26.74 5.90
CA PHE A 50 17.51 25.29 6.11
C PHE A 50 16.81 24.82 7.40
N LEU A 51 16.67 25.71 8.39
CA LEU A 51 16.02 25.46 9.68
C LEU A 51 14.47 25.51 9.62
N SER A 52 13.89 26.19 8.63
CA SER A 52 12.43 26.21 8.39
C SER A 52 11.93 24.95 7.67
N LEU A 53 12.82 24.28 6.92
CA LEU A 53 12.55 23.01 6.21
C LEU A 53 12.38 21.85 7.20
N MET A 54 13.13 21.90 8.30
CA MET A 54 13.02 20.96 9.42
C MET A 54 11.84 21.26 10.36
N ARG A 55 11.15 22.40 10.19
CA ARG A 55 10.08 22.89 11.10
C ARG A 55 8.66 22.70 10.57
N GLY A 56 8.46 22.30 9.31
CA GLY A 56 7.12 22.01 8.76
C GLY A 56 6.43 20.82 9.43
N TYR A 57 7.22 19.85 9.89
CA TYR A 57 6.76 18.73 10.71
C TYR A 57 7.37 18.86 12.10
N GLU A 58 6.57 19.28 13.07
CA GLU A 58 7.03 19.40 14.46
C GLU A 58 7.42 18.04 15.07
N ASN A 59 6.85 16.95 14.56
CA ASN A 59 7.00 15.60 15.09
C ASN A 59 7.01 14.49 14.02
N CYS A 60 7.67 13.37 14.34
CA CYS A 60 7.67 12.13 13.56
C CYS A 60 6.26 11.62 13.18
N PHE A 61 5.29 11.71 14.10
CA PHE A 61 3.93 11.21 13.85
C PHE A 61 3.19 11.99 12.77
N ASN A 62 3.33 13.31 12.75
CA ASN A 62 2.73 14.15 11.71
C ASN A 62 3.35 13.86 10.35
N PHE A 63 4.67 13.66 10.32
CA PHE A 63 5.38 13.26 9.10
C PHE A 63 4.86 11.92 8.57
N SER A 64 4.79 10.90 9.43
CA SER A 64 4.26 9.59 9.06
C SER A 64 2.82 9.66 8.55
N MET A 65 1.96 10.46 9.19
CA MET A 65 0.57 10.62 8.78
C MET A 65 0.43 11.34 7.42
N SER A 66 1.24 12.36 7.17
CA SER A 66 1.26 13.06 5.87
C SER A 66 1.74 12.16 4.72
N VAL A 67 2.81 11.39 4.96
CA VAL A 67 3.35 10.44 3.98
C VAL A 67 2.31 9.36 3.68
N THR A 68 1.73 8.74 4.70
CA THR A 68 0.71 7.69 4.52
C THR A 68 -0.52 8.19 3.76
N LEU A 69 -1.03 9.39 4.07
CA LEU A 69 -2.15 10.02 3.35
C LEU A 69 -1.84 10.23 1.86
N SER A 70 -0.67 10.78 1.56
CA SER A 70 -0.26 11.10 0.19
C SER A 70 -0.05 9.84 -0.64
N VAL A 71 0.61 8.85 -0.06
CA VAL A 71 0.84 7.54 -0.68
C VAL A 71 -0.46 6.78 -0.91
N ASN A 72 -1.42 6.86 0.02
CA ASN A 72 -2.70 6.15 -0.10
C ASN A 72 -3.46 6.54 -1.37
N LYS A 73 -3.37 7.81 -1.79
CA LYS A 73 -3.98 8.26 -3.06
C LYS A 73 -3.44 7.49 -4.26
N ILE A 74 -2.12 7.26 -4.31
CA ILE A 74 -1.47 6.50 -5.38
C ILE A 74 -1.78 5.01 -5.25
N LEU A 75 -1.79 4.49 -4.02
CA LEU A 75 -2.16 3.10 -3.75
C LEU A 75 -3.55 2.75 -4.25
N ILE A 76 -4.52 3.66 -4.10
CA ILE A 76 -5.88 3.46 -4.61
C ILE A 76 -5.87 3.16 -6.12
N PHE A 77 -5.09 3.89 -6.91
CA PHE A 77 -4.97 3.62 -8.36
C PHE A 77 -4.36 2.23 -8.62
N PHE A 78 -3.32 1.86 -7.89
CA PHE A 78 -2.74 0.51 -8.00
C PHE A 78 -3.72 -0.58 -7.60
N ILE A 79 -4.51 -0.36 -6.55
CA ILE A 79 -5.55 -1.28 -6.09
C ILE A 79 -6.56 -1.56 -7.20
N ILE A 80 -7.05 -0.49 -7.83
CA ILE A 80 -8.04 -0.60 -8.92
C ILE A 80 -7.47 -1.43 -10.07
N LEU A 81 -6.25 -1.12 -10.53
CA LEU A 81 -5.62 -1.81 -11.65
C LEU A 81 -5.40 -3.31 -11.35
N ILE A 82 -4.87 -3.63 -10.17
CA ILE A 82 -4.56 -5.01 -9.80
C ILE A 82 -5.85 -5.80 -9.56
N ALA A 83 -6.85 -5.22 -8.89
CA ALA A 83 -8.10 -5.89 -8.60
C ALA A 83 -8.93 -6.14 -9.87
N CYS A 84 -9.03 -5.15 -10.78
CA CYS A 84 -9.75 -5.29 -12.04
C CYS A 84 -9.10 -6.28 -13.01
N THR A 85 -7.77 -6.38 -13.03
CA THR A 85 -7.09 -7.33 -13.93
C THR A 85 -7.04 -8.76 -13.37
N SER A 86 -7.16 -8.93 -12.04
CA SER A 86 -6.99 -10.23 -11.38
C SER A 86 -7.95 -11.32 -11.87
N ILE A 87 -9.22 -11.00 -12.10
CA ILE A 87 -10.21 -11.99 -12.61
C ILE A 87 -10.26 -11.95 -14.14
N SER A 88 -10.24 -10.77 -14.75
CA SER A 88 -10.31 -10.61 -16.22
C SER A 88 -9.20 -11.37 -16.95
N ASP A 89 -7.95 -11.31 -16.46
CA ASP A 89 -6.82 -12.05 -17.02
C ASP A 89 -7.01 -13.58 -17.00
N GLU A 90 -7.68 -14.10 -15.97
CA GLU A 90 -7.91 -15.55 -15.81
C GLU A 90 -9.05 -16.06 -16.70
N ILE A 91 -10.01 -15.19 -16.99
CA ILE A 91 -11.08 -15.43 -17.96
C ILE A 91 -10.48 -15.43 -19.37
N GLN A 92 -9.69 -14.42 -19.72
CA GLN A 92 -9.09 -14.27 -21.05
C GLN A 92 -8.13 -15.42 -21.39
N LYS A 93 -7.29 -15.84 -20.44
CA LYS A 93 -6.34 -16.96 -20.62
C LYS A 93 -7.01 -18.33 -20.66
N GLY A 94 -8.32 -18.41 -20.44
CA GLY A 94 -9.08 -19.67 -20.39
C GLY A 94 -8.73 -20.55 -19.17
N THR A 95 -7.86 -20.09 -18.28
CA THR A 95 -7.47 -20.81 -17.05
C THR A 95 -8.64 -21.01 -16.11
N LEU A 96 -9.63 -20.12 -16.12
CA LEU A 96 -10.87 -20.30 -15.37
C LEU A 96 -11.59 -21.60 -15.81
N LYS A 97 -11.58 -21.95 -17.11
CA LYS A 97 -12.18 -23.20 -17.61
C LYS A 97 -11.44 -24.44 -17.10
N ILE A 98 -10.11 -24.37 -16.99
CA ILE A 98 -9.26 -25.46 -16.49
C ILE A 98 -9.46 -25.66 -14.97
N VAL A 99 -9.64 -24.56 -14.23
CA VAL A 99 -9.98 -24.60 -12.80
C VAL A 99 -11.39 -25.15 -12.59
N LEU A 100 -12.35 -24.82 -13.45
CA LEU A 100 -13.73 -25.31 -13.42
C LEU A 100 -13.90 -26.79 -13.81
N THR A 101 -12.92 -27.40 -14.51
CA THR A 101 -12.86 -28.86 -14.65
C THR A 101 -12.53 -29.57 -13.34
N LYS A 102 -11.96 -28.85 -12.36
CA LYS A 102 -11.92 -29.24 -10.94
C LYS A 102 -13.17 -28.64 -10.28
N ARG A 103 -13.80 -29.34 -9.34
CA ARG A 103 -15.10 -28.93 -8.75
C ARG A 103 -14.95 -27.75 -7.77
N ILE A 104 -14.58 -26.57 -8.24
CA ILE A 104 -14.45 -25.34 -7.47
C ILE A 104 -15.62 -24.42 -7.83
N LYS A 105 -16.36 -23.94 -6.83
CA LYS A 105 -17.50 -23.05 -7.07
C LYS A 105 -16.98 -21.65 -7.43
N ARG A 106 -17.69 -20.95 -8.33
CA ARG A 106 -17.30 -19.61 -8.81
C ARG A 106 -17.16 -18.60 -7.66
N GLU A 107 -18.01 -18.72 -6.65
CA GLU A 107 -18.02 -17.88 -5.44
C GLU A 107 -16.75 -18.08 -4.59
N GLU A 108 -16.29 -19.33 -4.44
CA GLU A 108 -15.08 -19.67 -3.68
C GLU A 108 -13.81 -19.06 -4.34
N LEU A 109 -13.81 -18.96 -5.67
CA LEU A 109 -12.74 -18.31 -6.41
C LEU A 109 -12.70 -16.79 -6.16
N VAL A 110 -13.86 -16.13 -6.17
CA VAL A 110 -13.92 -14.67 -5.92
C VAL A 110 -13.54 -14.35 -4.47
N VAL A 111 -14.05 -15.13 -3.50
CA VAL A 111 -13.75 -14.92 -2.07
C VAL A 111 -12.27 -15.14 -1.76
N SER A 112 -11.64 -16.18 -2.32
CA SER A 112 -10.20 -16.41 -2.11
C SER A 112 -9.33 -15.27 -2.65
N LYS A 113 -9.68 -14.72 -3.82
CA LYS A 113 -9.00 -13.54 -4.39
C LYS A 113 -9.23 -12.28 -3.56
N TYR A 114 -10.45 -12.07 -3.08
CA TYR A 114 -10.76 -10.96 -2.19
C TYR A 114 -9.91 -10.99 -0.92
N LEU A 115 -9.83 -12.14 -0.24
CA LEU A 115 -9.01 -12.31 0.95
C LEU A 115 -7.52 -12.10 0.66
N PHE A 116 -7.03 -12.60 -0.48
CA PHE A 116 -5.65 -12.39 -0.89
C PHE A 116 -5.35 -10.89 -1.12
N LEU A 117 -6.20 -10.17 -1.84
CA LEU A 117 -6.03 -8.74 -2.10
C LEU A 117 -6.12 -7.91 -0.82
N MET A 118 -7.05 -8.26 0.08
CA MET A 118 -7.18 -7.64 1.40
C MET A 118 -5.90 -7.72 2.21
N ILE A 119 -5.34 -8.93 2.38
CA ILE A 119 -4.11 -9.15 3.15
C ILE A 119 -2.94 -8.47 2.45
N PHE A 120 -2.89 -8.50 1.12
CA PHE A 120 -1.86 -7.85 0.33
C PHE A 120 -1.84 -6.33 0.55
N PHE A 121 -2.99 -5.64 0.44
CA PHE A 121 -3.03 -4.20 0.63
C PHE A 121 -2.89 -3.76 2.08
N PHE A 122 -3.41 -4.56 3.03
CA PHE A 122 -3.19 -4.31 4.46
C PHE A 122 -1.70 -4.37 4.81
N THR A 123 -0.99 -5.41 4.35
CA THR A 123 0.45 -5.55 4.60
C THR A 123 1.24 -4.42 3.92
N LEU A 124 0.85 -4.01 2.72
CA LEU A 124 1.49 -2.90 2.01
C LEU A 124 1.31 -1.56 2.77
N LEU A 125 0.09 -1.23 3.22
CA LEU A 125 -0.17 -0.07 4.06
C LEU A 125 0.63 -0.10 5.37
N PHE A 126 0.68 -1.25 6.03
CA PHE A 126 1.42 -1.41 7.28
C PHE A 126 2.92 -1.19 7.10
N ILE A 127 3.50 -1.71 6.02
CA ILE A 127 4.91 -1.49 5.68
C ILE A 127 5.19 0.00 5.43
N ILE A 128 4.32 0.69 4.70
CA ILE A 128 4.48 2.15 4.45
C ILE A 128 4.46 2.93 5.76
N PHE A 129 3.52 2.62 6.64
CA PHE A 129 3.44 3.27 7.93
C PHE A 129 4.74 3.05 8.73
N MET A 130 5.22 1.81 8.85
CA MET A 130 6.46 1.52 9.59
C MET A 130 7.69 2.21 9.00
N VAL A 131 7.85 2.20 7.68
CA VAL A 131 8.98 2.89 7.02
C VAL A 131 8.90 4.40 7.23
N SER A 132 7.70 4.99 7.09
CA SER A 132 7.50 6.43 7.32
C SER A 132 7.74 6.84 8.77
N LEU A 133 7.41 5.98 9.73
CA LEU A 133 7.65 6.21 11.15
C LEU A 133 9.14 6.13 11.47
N ILE A 134 9.86 5.13 10.96
CA ILE A 134 11.31 5.02 11.14
C ILE A 134 12.03 6.24 10.55
N LEU A 135 11.66 6.63 9.32
CA LEU A 135 12.23 7.81 8.67
C LEU A 135 11.88 9.11 9.43
N GLY A 136 10.63 9.24 9.88
CA GLY A 136 10.20 10.37 10.69
C GLY A 136 10.95 10.48 12.01
N ALA A 137 11.21 9.35 12.67
CA ALA A 137 11.93 9.31 13.94
C ALA A 137 13.41 9.71 13.77
N ILE A 138 14.03 9.32 12.66
CA ILE A 138 15.42 9.69 12.34
C ILE A 138 15.54 11.18 11.97
N LEU A 139 14.58 11.71 11.20
CA LEU A 139 14.64 13.07 10.66
C LEU A 139 14.17 14.14 11.66
N PHE A 140 13.09 13.88 12.39
CA PHE A 140 12.39 14.88 13.21
C PHE A 140 12.38 14.54 14.70
N GLY A 141 12.69 13.29 15.08
CA GLY A 141 12.63 12.85 16.47
C GLY A 141 11.21 12.64 17.00
N ILE A 142 11.13 12.18 18.25
CA ILE A 142 9.89 11.89 18.96
C ILE A 142 9.72 12.97 20.03
N SER A 143 8.88 13.97 19.76
CA SER A 143 8.57 15.06 20.69
C SER A 143 7.07 15.26 20.85
N ASP A 144 6.67 16.08 21.82
CA ASP A 144 5.30 16.58 21.97
C ASP A 144 5.06 17.76 21.01
N ILE A 145 3.82 17.93 20.54
CA ILE A 145 3.44 19.14 19.79
C ILE A 145 3.16 20.23 20.81
N THR A 146 4.04 21.23 20.89
CA THR A 146 3.86 22.40 21.74
C THR A 146 3.82 23.67 20.91
N GLU A 147 2.68 24.36 20.92
CA GLU A 147 2.57 25.68 20.30
C GLU A 147 2.57 26.74 21.40
N LYS A 148 3.53 27.68 21.35
CA LYS A 148 3.66 28.81 22.30
C LYS A 148 3.63 28.40 23.79
N GLY A 149 4.18 27.24 24.12
CA GLY A 149 4.31 26.76 25.50
C GLY A 149 3.09 26.00 26.06
N TYR A 150 2.04 25.79 25.25
CA TYR A 150 0.93 24.92 25.60
C TYR A 150 1.06 23.56 24.91
N LEU A 151 0.82 22.47 25.66
CA LEU A 151 0.76 21.11 25.12
C LEU A 151 -0.54 20.95 24.32
N LEU A 152 -0.42 20.87 22.99
CA LEU A 152 -1.58 20.60 22.12
C LEU A 152 -1.88 19.11 22.08
N HIS A 153 -0.86 18.29 21.84
CA HIS A 153 -0.99 16.85 21.77
C HIS A 153 0.21 16.16 22.42
N SER A 154 -0.09 15.31 23.40
CA SER A 154 0.89 14.44 24.02
C SER A 154 1.31 13.32 23.06
N VAL A 155 2.54 12.83 23.20
CA VAL A 155 3.11 11.73 22.41
C VAL A 155 2.18 10.52 22.38
N ASN A 156 1.56 10.20 23.52
CA ASN A 156 0.66 9.06 23.65
C ASN A 156 -0.63 9.25 22.84
N SER A 157 -1.17 10.47 22.81
CA SER A 157 -2.33 10.80 21.99
C SER A 157 -2.01 10.73 20.49
N LEU A 158 -0.81 11.18 20.09
CA LEU A 158 -0.35 11.15 18.69
C LEU A 158 -0.12 9.73 18.19
N PHE A 159 0.43 8.87 19.05
CA PHE A 159 0.60 7.45 18.75
C PHE A 159 -0.76 6.78 18.49
N LEU A 160 -1.72 6.95 19.41
CA LEU A 160 -3.08 6.43 19.25
C LEU A 160 -3.76 6.94 17.98
N ASN A 161 -3.66 8.24 17.71
CA ASN A 161 -4.24 8.85 16.51
C ASN A 161 -3.61 8.31 15.23
N SER A 162 -2.30 8.06 15.24
CA SER A 162 -1.57 7.48 14.11
C SER A 162 -1.96 6.02 13.84
N PHE A 163 -2.22 5.23 14.88
CA PHE A 163 -2.75 3.87 14.70
C PHE A 163 -4.20 3.87 14.22
N LEU A 164 -5.03 4.76 14.79
CA LEU A 164 -6.43 4.89 14.42
C LEU A 164 -6.58 5.32 12.95
N SER A 165 -5.71 6.20 12.46
CA SER A 165 -5.75 6.66 11.07
C SER A 165 -5.52 5.53 10.06
N ILE A 166 -4.62 4.58 10.34
CA ILE A 166 -4.38 3.40 9.49
C ILE A 166 -5.63 2.53 9.41
N ILE A 167 -6.28 2.31 10.55
CA ILE A 167 -7.51 1.50 10.63
C ILE A 167 -8.63 2.16 9.82
N LEU A 168 -8.81 3.48 9.98
CA LEU A 168 -9.79 4.23 9.19
C LEU A 168 -9.45 4.24 7.69
N MET A 169 -8.17 4.30 7.31
CA MET A 169 -7.74 4.26 5.90
C MET A 169 -7.99 2.90 5.25
N PHE A 170 -7.96 1.81 6.01
CA PHE A 170 -8.20 0.48 5.47
C PHE A 170 -9.66 0.29 5.04
N LEU A 171 -10.60 0.87 5.79
CA LEU A 171 -12.05 0.73 5.56
C LEU A 171 -12.54 1.16 4.15
N PRO A 172 -12.13 2.30 3.57
CA PRO A 172 -12.49 2.63 2.19
C PRO A 172 -11.83 1.69 1.16
N LEU A 173 -10.64 1.14 1.44
CA LEU A 173 -9.97 0.22 0.52
C LEU A 173 -10.71 -1.11 0.41
N THR A 174 -11.29 -1.61 1.50
CA THR A 174 -12.08 -2.85 1.48
C THR A 174 -13.28 -2.73 0.53
N ALA A 175 -13.98 -1.60 0.59
CA ALA A 175 -15.11 -1.30 -0.29
C ALA A 175 -14.65 -1.21 -1.76
N LEU A 176 -13.50 -0.58 -2.00
CA LEU A 176 -12.93 -0.42 -3.34
C LEU A 176 -12.54 -1.76 -3.98
N ILE A 177 -11.88 -2.64 -3.21
CA ILE A 177 -11.51 -3.99 -3.67
C ILE A 177 -12.78 -4.80 -4.02
N SER A 178 -13.83 -4.72 -3.19
CA SER A 178 -15.10 -5.39 -3.46
C SER A 178 -15.72 -4.91 -4.77
N LEU A 179 -15.75 -3.60 -5.01
CA LEU A 179 -16.32 -3.00 -6.21
C LEU A 179 -15.52 -3.40 -7.46
N CYS A 180 -14.19 -3.35 -7.42
CA CYS A 180 -13.34 -3.75 -8.53
C CYS A 180 -13.49 -5.23 -8.90
N LEU A 181 -13.59 -6.12 -7.91
CA LEU A 181 -13.81 -7.55 -8.17
C LEU A 181 -15.19 -7.80 -8.78
N PHE A 182 -16.22 -7.08 -8.33
CA PHE A 182 -17.54 -7.15 -8.93
C PHE A 182 -17.50 -6.73 -10.41
N LEU A 183 -16.86 -5.60 -10.72
CA LEU A 183 -16.68 -5.15 -12.11
C LEU A 183 -15.91 -6.17 -12.95
N SER A 184 -14.83 -6.74 -12.42
CA SER A 184 -14.02 -7.73 -13.14
C SER A 184 -14.72 -9.07 -13.39
N VAL A 185 -15.82 -9.37 -12.69
CA VAL A 185 -16.63 -10.56 -12.96
C VAL A 185 -17.64 -10.31 -14.09
N ILE A 186 -18.08 -9.06 -14.25
CA ILE A 186 -19.04 -8.65 -15.30
C ILE A 186 -18.36 -8.57 -16.67
N PHE A 187 -17.14 -8.02 -16.72
CA PHE A 187 -16.36 -7.81 -17.93
C PHE A 187 -15.34 -8.92 -18.19
#